data_AF-A0A924VD29-F1
#
_entry.id   AF-A0A924VD29-F1
#
_cell.length_a   1.000
_cell.length_b   1.000
_cell.length_c   1.000
_cell.angle_alpha   90.00
_cell.angle_beta   90.00
_cell.angle_gamma   90.00
#
_symmetry.space_group_name_H-M   'P 1'
#
loop_
_entity.id
_entity.type
_entity.pdbx_description
1 polymer ?
#
loop_
_entity_poly.entity_id
_entity_poly.type
_entity_poly.pdbx_seq_one_letter_code
_entity_poly.pdbx_strand_id
1 'polypeptide(L)' 'MTENNEVENEDLKNRRIRSFVLRQGRVTKGQERALETQWPKYGVEYGLQGIDLDALFGRKDSKKILEIGFGMG' A
#
# COMPACT_ATOMS: atom_id res chain seq x y z
N MET A 1 -21.57 -25.94 -13.83
CA MET A 1 -20.18 -25.88 -13.34
C MET A 1 -19.97 -24.56 -12.62
N THR A 2 -20.61 -24.35 -11.46
CA THR A 2 -20.60 -23.06 -10.73
C THR A 2 -20.96 -23.29 -9.26
N GLU A 3 -20.25 -24.17 -8.55
CA GLU A 3 -20.51 -24.43 -7.12
C GLU A 3 -19.25 -24.42 -6.24
N ASN A 4 -18.05 -24.24 -6.80
CA ASN A 4 -16.79 -24.39 -6.04
C ASN A 4 -16.17 -23.08 -5.52
N ASN A 5 -16.76 -21.90 -5.75
CA ASN A 5 -16.13 -20.60 -5.44
C ASN A 5 -16.53 -19.98 -4.09
N GLU A 6 -17.60 -20.46 -3.45
CA GLU A 6 -18.09 -19.87 -2.19
C GLU A 6 -17.38 -20.45 -0.96
N VAL A 7 -17.04 -21.74 -0.99
CA VAL A 7 -16.42 -22.47 0.13
C VAL A 7 -14.98 -21.97 0.41
N GLU A 8 -14.21 -21.62 -0.62
CA GLU A 8 -12.86 -21.08 -0.45
C GLU A 8 -12.83 -19.69 0.21
N ASN A 9 -13.90 -18.90 0.07
CA ASN A 9 -13.95 -17.52 0.56
C ASN A 9 -14.24 -17.42 2.06
N GLU A 10 -14.99 -18.34 2.64
CA GLU A 10 -15.26 -18.35 4.08
C GLU A 10 -14.02 -18.70 4.91
N ASP A 11 -13.20 -19.64 4.43
CA ASP A 11 -11.98 -20.06 5.12
C ASP A 11 -10.93 -18.94 5.18
N LEU A 12 -10.86 -18.08 4.15
CA LEU A 12 -10.01 -16.90 4.16
C LEU A 12 -10.45 -15.87 5.20
N LYS A 13 -11.75 -15.68 5.41
CA LYS A 13 -12.29 -14.72 6.39
C LYS A 13 -12.03 -15.13 7.84
N ASN A 14 -11.93 -16.43 8.12
CA ASN A 14 -11.72 -16.96 9.47
C ASN A 14 -10.26 -17.24 9.83
N ARG A 15 -9.32 -17.05 8.90
CA ARG A 15 -7.89 -17.28 9.16
C ARG A 15 -7.30 -16.16 10.04
N ARG A 16 -7.31 -16.37 11.35
CA ARG A 16 -6.64 -15.48 12.32
C ARG A 16 -5.14 -15.40 12.03
N ILE A 17 -4.61 -14.18 11.98
CA ILE A 17 -3.17 -13.92 11.88
C ILE A 17 -2.49 -14.55 13.10
N ARG A 18 -1.62 -15.56 12.88
CA ARG A 18 -1.07 -16.39 13.96
C ARG A 18 0.07 -15.72 14.73
N SER A 19 0.89 -14.91 14.04
CA SER A 19 2.00 -14.18 14.64
C SER A 19 2.31 -12.94 13.80
N PHE A 20 2.29 -11.76 14.43
CA PHE A 20 2.86 -10.54 13.86
C PHE A 20 3.75 -9.89 14.92
N VAL A 21 4.84 -9.26 14.48
CA VAL A 21 5.71 -8.49 15.35
C VAL A 21 5.58 -7.04 14.91
N LEU A 22 5.26 -6.15 15.85
CA LEU A 22 5.29 -4.73 15.57
C LEU A 22 6.76 -4.35 15.32
N ARG A 23 7.08 -3.99 14.08
CA ARG A 23 8.36 -3.33 13.79
C ARG A 23 8.26 -1.94 14.39
N GLN A 24 8.74 -1.75 15.62
CA GLN A 24 9.12 -0.41 16.08
C GLN A 24 10.36 0.00 15.28
N GLY A 25 10.13 0.45 14.06
CA GLY A 25 11.17 1.00 13.20
C GLY A 25 11.64 2.31 13.80
N ARG A 26 12.92 2.38 14.19
CA ARG A 26 13.55 3.68 14.41
C ARG A 26 13.74 4.30 13.04
N VAL A 27 13.09 5.44 12.81
CA VAL A 27 13.37 6.27 11.64
C VAL A 27 14.83 6.68 11.72
N THR A 28 15.61 6.32 10.70
CA THR A 28 16.99 6.78 10.59
C THR A 28 17.01 8.27 10.21
N LYS A 29 18.06 9.01 10.56
CA LYS A 29 18.21 10.42 10.16
C LYS A 29 18.09 10.64 8.64
N GLY A 30 18.54 9.66 7.85
CA GLY A 30 18.42 9.70 6.39
C GLY A 30 16.97 9.60 5.93
N GLN A 31 16.18 8.72 6.55
CA GLN A 31 14.75 8.59 6.27
C GLN A 31 13.96 9.83 6.70
N GLU A 32 14.26 10.40 7.86
CA GLU A 32 13.66 11.65 8.34
C GLU A 32 13.90 12.79 7.34
N ARG A 33 15.15 13.01 6.93
CA ARG A 33 15.49 14.01 5.92
C ARG A 33 14.83 13.73 4.56
N ALA A 34 14.72 12.46 4.16
CA ALA A 34 14.05 12.10 2.91
C ALA A 34 12.55 12.42 2.97
N LEU A 35 11.89 12.16 4.11
CA LEU A 35 10.51 12.58 4.32
C LEU A 35 10.39 14.10 4.18
N GLU A 36 11.21 14.88 4.88
CA GLU A 36 11.14 16.35 4.80
C GLU A 36 11.39 16.90 3.38
N THR A 37 12.38 16.35 2.67
CA THR A 37 12.86 16.94 1.40
C THR A 37 12.20 16.35 0.15
N GLN A 38 11.70 15.12 0.21
CA GLN A 38 11.18 14.40 -0.95
C GLN A 38 9.66 14.18 -0.89
N TRP A 39 9.04 14.26 0.29
CA TRP A 39 7.59 14.18 0.41
C TRP A 39 6.83 15.21 -0.45
N PRO A 40 7.26 16.48 -0.56
CA PRO A 40 6.56 17.44 -1.43
C PRO A 40 6.54 17.06 -2.91
N LYS A 41 7.45 16.17 -3.35
CA LYS A 41 7.58 15.76 -4.75
C LYS A 41 6.92 14.41 -5.04
N TYR A 42 7.02 13.45 -4.12
CA TYR A 42 6.57 12.08 -4.35
C TYR A 42 5.46 11.62 -3.39
N GLY A 43 5.26 12.35 -2.31
CA GLY A 43 4.21 12.07 -1.33
C GLY A 43 2.83 12.33 -1.92
N VAL A 44 1.87 11.54 -1.45
CA VAL A 44 0.46 11.71 -1.78
C VAL A 44 -0.27 11.89 -0.46
N GLU A 45 -0.85 13.07 -0.26
CA GLU A 45 -1.63 13.36 0.93
C GLU A 45 -2.91 12.53 0.94
N TYR A 46 -3.30 12.11 2.14
CA TYR A 46 -4.55 11.39 2.33
C TYR A 46 -5.76 12.31 2.09
N GLY A 47 -6.78 11.78 1.40
CA GLY A 47 -8.06 12.45 1.19
C GLY A 47 -9.21 11.45 1.15
N LEU A 48 -10.43 11.93 1.40
CA LEU A 48 -11.65 11.09 1.36
C LEU A 48 -12.08 10.75 -0.08
N GLN A 49 -11.64 11.55 -1.05
CA GLN A 49 -11.92 11.34 -2.47
C GLN A 49 -10.91 10.38 -3.11
N GLY A 50 -11.38 9.64 -4.11
CA GLY A 50 -10.52 8.78 -4.92
C GLY A 50 -9.44 9.60 -5.65
N ILE A 51 -8.28 8.98 -5.84
CA ILE A 51 -7.14 9.60 -6.51
C ILE A 51 -7.17 9.36 -8.02
N ASP A 52 -6.94 10.42 -8.80
CA ASP A 52 -6.68 10.31 -10.24
C ASP A 52 -5.21 9.95 -10.48
N LEU A 53 -4.95 8.65 -10.70
CA LEU A 53 -3.61 8.14 -10.93
C LEU A 53 -3.02 8.59 -12.28
N ASP A 54 -3.84 8.84 -13.29
CA ASP A 54 -3.36 9.26 -14.61
C ASP A 54 -2.83 10.69 -14.54
N ALA A 55 -3.55 11.57 -13.84
CA ALA A 55 -3.09 12.92 -13.56
C ALA A 55 -1.84 12.92 -12.67
N LEU A 56 -1.81 12.09 -11.62
CA LEU A 56 -0.68 12.00 -10.69
C LEU A 56 0.62 11.55 -11.38
N PHE A 57 0.55 10.50 -12.20
CA PHE A 57 1.74 9.94 -12.89
C PHE A 57 2.03 10.61 -14.23
N GLY A 58 1.10 11.40 -14.78
CA GLY A 58 1.24 12.04 -16.10
C GLY A 58 1.28 11.06 -17.27
N ARG A 59 0.80 9.82 -17.09
CA ARG A 59 0.85 8.74 -18.09
C ARG A 59 -0.40 7.85 -18.00
N LYS A 60 -1.22 7.87 -19.05
CA LYS A 60 -2.49 7.12 -19.11
C LYS A 60 -2.28 5.62 -19.36
N ASP A 61 -1.50 5.27 -20.37
CA ASP A 61 -1.44 3.89 -20.89
C ASP A 61 -0.44 2.98 -20.18
N SER A 62 0.03 3.36 -18.98
CA SER A 62 0.98 2.58 -18.19
C SER A 62 0.26 1.70 -17.16
N LYS A 63 0.78 0.48 -16.95
CA LYS A 63 0.37 -0.39 -15.84
C LYS A 63 0.70 0.29 -14.52
N LYS A 64 -0.24 0.21 -13.58
CA LYS A 64 -0.14 0.79 -12.24
C LYS A 64 0.02 -0.36 -11.24
N ILE A 65 1.03 -0.30 -10.38
CA ILE A 65 1.34 -1.32 -9.38
C ILE A 65 1.15 -0.69 -8.00
N LEU A 66 0.41 -1.38 -7.14
CA LEU A 66 0.22 -1.00 -5.74
C LEU A 66 0.85 -2.07 -4.86
N GLU A 67 1.77 -1.64 -4.00
CA GLU A 67 2.36 -2.49 -2.96
C GLU A 67 1.89 -2.00 -1.58
N ILE A 68 1.15 -2.87 -0.87
CA ILE A 68 0.66 -2.55 0.47
C ILE A 68 1.68 -3.07 1.48
N GLY A 69 2.25 -2.16 2.28
CA GLY A 69 3.22 -2.51 3.32
C GLY A 69 4.66 -2.68 2.80
N PHE A 70 5.07 -1.89 1.81
CA PHE A 70 6.40 -1.94 1.17
C PHE A 70 7.62 -1.69 2.10
N GLY A 71 7.41 -1.25 3.35
CA GLY A 71 8.48 -1.14 4.33
C GLY A 71 9.51 -0.06 4.00
N MET A 72 10.72 -0.46 3.59
CA MET A 72 11.84 0.47 3.33
C MET A 72 12.02 0.84 1.86
N GLY A 73 11.04 0.48 1.02
CA GLY A 73 11.13 0.49 -0.44
C GLY A 73 11.45 -0.90 -0.97
#